data_AF-A0A0C9T6N0-F1
#
_entry.id   AF-A0A0C9T6N0-F1
#
_cell.length_a   1.000
_cell.length_b   1.000
_cell.length_c   1.000
_cell.angle_alpha   90.00
_cell.angle_beta   90.00
_cell.angle_gamma   90.00
#
_symmetry.space_group_name_H-M   'P 1'
#
loop_
_entity.id
_entity.type
_entity.pdbx_description
1 polymer ?
#
loop_
_entity_poly.entity_id
_entity_poly.type
_entity_poly.pdbx_seq_one_letter_code
_entity_poly.pdbx_strand_id
1 'polypeptide(L)'
;NHLLAEQFNYDQAEQLRQAEECIPCLNVEQCNAYNAIYDSVQHQAGITLFVHGPGGTGKTLLYNTLCCALCGQGKVVLCVASSGIASLLLIGGHTAHSHFKIPL
;
A
#
# COMPACT_ATOMS: atom_id res chain seq x y z
N ASN A 1 14.96 -14.08 -2.59
CA ASN A 1 13.59 -14.15 -2.04
C ASN A 1 12.66 -13.48 -3.04
N HIS A 2 11.92 -14.24 -3.87
CA HIS A 2 11.18 -13.70 -5.03
C HIS A 2 10.15 -12.61 -4.63
N LEU A 3 9.57 -12.75 -3.44
CA LEU A 3 8.62 -11.78 -2.85
C LEU A 3 9.18 -10.36 -2.72
N LEU A 4 10.49 -10.25 -2.42
CA LEU A 4 11.16 -8.96 -2.31
C LEU A 4 11.66 -8.47 -3.66
N ALA A 5 11.94 -9.37 -4.60
CA ALA A 5 12.51 -9.03 -5.89
C ALA A 5 11.55 -8.17 -6.74
N GLU A 6 10.25 -8.43 -6.69
CA GLU A 6 9.24 -7.61 -7.38
C GLU A 6 9.20 -6.18 -6.83
N GLN A 7 9.40 -6.01 -5.52
CA GLN A 7 9.38 -4.71 -4.85
C GLN A 7 10.61 -3.87 -5.16
N PHE A 8 11.76 -4.51 -5.40
CA PHE A 8 12.99 -3.82 -5.81
C PHE A 8 13.02 -3.44 -7.29
N ASN A 9 12.07 -3.93 -8.10
CA ASN A 9 11.98 -3.58 -9.51
C ASN A 9 11.17 -2.30 -9.77
N TYR A 10 10.56 -1.70 -8.75
CA TYR A 10 9.86 -0.43 -8.93
C TYR A 10 10.84 0.70 -9.23
N ASP A 11 10.50 1.51 -10.24
CA ASP A 11 11.16 2.79 -10.47
C ASP A 11 10.75 3.75 -9.35
N GLN A 12 11.71 4.04 -8.47
CA GLN A 12 11.49 4.87 -7.30
C GLN A 12 11.02 6.29 -7.65
N ALA A 13 11.55 6.87 -8.73
CA ALA A 13 11.20 8.22 -9.14
C ALA A 13 9.75 8.27 -9.66
N GLU A 14 9.35 7.28 -10.46
CA GLU A 14 7.98 7.17 -10.93
C GLU A 14 6.99 6.89 -9.78
N GLN A 15 7.36 6.03 -8.82
CA GLN A 15 6.52 5.78 -7.65
C GLN A 15 6.35 7.03 -6.79
N LEU A 16 7.40 7.82 -6.59
CA LEU A 16 7.30 9.07 -5.84
C LEU A 16 6.41 10.08 -6.57
N ARG A 17 6.55 10.22 -7.89
CA ARG A 17 5.70 11.08 -8.72
C ARG A 17 4.22 10.67 -8.62
N GLN A 18 3.93 9.38 -8.72
CA GLN A 18 2.56 8.86 -8.57
C GLN A 18 1.98 9.17 -7.19
N ALA A 19 2.78 9.06 -6.13
CA ALA A 19 2.36 9.43 -4.79
C ALA A 19 2.05 10.94 -4.69
N GLU A 20 2.94 11.79 -5.20
CA GLU A 20 2.77 13.25 -5.21
C GLU A 20 1.51 13.70 -5.97
N GLU A 21 1.14 13.01 -7.04
CA GLU A 21 -0.10 13.26 -7.78
C GLU A 21 -1.35 12.79 -7.03
N CYS A 22 -1.25 11.69 -6.28
CA CYS A 22 -2.39 11.07 -5.60
C CYS A 22 -2.66 11.64 -4.20
N ILE A 23 -1.64 12.15 -3.49
CA ILE A 23 -1.77 12.72 -2.14
C ILE A 23 -2.82 13.86 -2.09
N PRO A 24 -2.84 14.82 -3.04
CA PRO A 24 -3.85 15.88 -3.06
C PRO A 24 -5.29 15.39 -3.29
N CYS A 25 -5.46 14.17 -3.82
CA CYS A 25 -6.78 13.57 -4.05
C CYS A 25 -7.37 12.91 -2.79
N LEU A 26 -6.60 12.79 -1.70
CA LEU A 26 -7.08 12.22 -0.45
C LEU A 26 -8.03 13.19 0.25
N ASN A 27 -9.17 12.69 0.72
CA ASN A 27 -10.02 13.44 1.63
C ASN A 27 -9.39 13.55 3.03
N VAL A 28 -9.98 14.36 3.90
CA VAL A 28 -9.44 14.63 5.25
C VAL A 28 -9.21 13.35 6.06
N GLU A 29 -10.16 12.41 6.05
CA GLU A 29 -10.04 11.16 6.83
C GLU A 29 -8.97 10.23 6.25
N GLN A 30 -8.88 10.13 4.93
CA GLN A 30 -7.84 9.36 4.24
C GLN A 30 -6.46 9.97 4.48
N CYS A 31 -6.34 11.30 4.46
CA CYS A 31 -5.10 12.01 4.74
C CYS A 31 -4.64 11.75 6.19
N ASN A 32 -5.57 11.77 7.15
CA ASN A 32 -5.25 11.41 8.54
C ASN A 32 -4.75 9.97 8.66
N ALA A 33 -5.40 9.01 7.99
CA ALA A 33 -4.95 7.62 7.96
C ALA A 33 -3.59 7.46 7.26
N TYR A 34 -3.39 8.15 6.14
CA TYR A 34 -2.13 8.19 5.40
C TYR A 34 -1.00 8.65 6.30
N ASN A 35 -1.14 9.81 6.95
CA ASN A 35 -0.12 10.37 7.83
C ASN A 35 0.19 9.44 9.00
N ALA A 36 -0.83 8.89 9.67
CA ALA A 36 -0.64 7.97 10.79
C ALA A 36 0.15 6.71 10.40
N ILE A 37 -0.17 6.12 9.24
CA ILE A 37 0.53 4.92 8.73
C ILE A 37 1.94 5.30 8.28
N TYR A 38 2.07 6.37 7.51
CA TYR A 38 3.34 6.84 6.98
C TYR A 38 4.33 7.18 8.10
N ASP A 39 3.91 7.95 9.10
CA ASP A 39 4.73 8.33 10.25
C ASP A 39 5.15 7.11 11.08
N SER A 40 4.27 6.13 11.29
CA SER A 40 4.64 4.86 11.92
C SER A 40 5.80 4.18 11.20
N VAL A 41 5.77 4.15 9.87
CA VAL A 41 6.81 3.52 9.05
C VAL A 41 8.10 4.37 9.05
N GLN A 42 8.01 5.70 9.12
CA GLN A 42 9.21 6.55 9.23
C GLN A 42 9.90 6.39 10.58
N HIS A 43 9.13 6.28 11.66
CA HIS A 43 9.66 6.16 13.02
C HIS A 43 9.87 4.70 13.47
N GLN A 44 9.64 3.73 12.59
CA GLN A 44 9.74 2.29 12.89
C GLN A 44 8.93 1.89 14.14
N ALA A 45 7.77 2.52 14.34
CA ALA A 45 6.96 2.37 15.54
C ALA A 45 6.33 0.97 15.67
N GLY A 46 6.24 0.21 14.58
CA GLY A 46 5.73 -1.17 14.57
C GLY A 46 4.24 -1.27 14.90
N ILE A 47 3.46 -0.21 14.70
CA ILE A 47 2.04 -0.21 15.03
C ILE A 47 1.20 -0.94 13.97
N THR A 48 0.14 -1.60 14.42
CA THR A 48 -0.88 -2.20 13.55
C THR A 48 -2.12 -1.31 13.56
N LEU A 49 -2.59 -0.95 12.37
CA LEU A 49 -3.74 -0.05 12.18
C LEU A 49 -4.84 -0.76 11.38
N PHE A 50 -6.09 -0.43 11.68
CA PHE A 50 -7.25 -0.88 10.92
C PHE A 50 -7.98 0.33 10.32
N VAL A 51 -8.01 0.39 8.99
CA VAL A 51 -8.74 1.44 8.26
C VAL A 51 -10.12 0.92 7.90
N HIS A 52 -11.16 1.45 8.55
CA HIS A 52 -12.54 1.10 8.29
C HIS A 52 -13.25 2.17 7.46
N GLY A 53 -14.12 1.75 6.56
CA GLY A 53 -15.00 2.66 5.84
C GLY A 53 -15.95 1.91 4.92
N PRO A 54 -17.14 2.47 4.61
CA PRO A 54 -18.10 1.88 3.67
C PRO A 54 -17.51 1.56 2.29
N GLY A 55 -18.26 0.80 1.48
CA GLY A 55 -17.96 0.64 0.05
C GLY A 55 -17.90 2.00 -0.65
N GLY A 56 -16.97 2.17 -1.59
CA GLY A 56 -16.85 3.42 -2.36
C GLY A 56 -16.09 4.57 -1.68
N THR A 57 -15.59 4.40 -0.45
CA THR A 57 -14.85 5.46 0.25
C THR A 57 -13.37 5.62 -0.14
N GLY A 58 -12.96 5.09 -1.29
CA GLY A 58 -11.59 5.30 -1.80
C GLY A 58 -10.47 4.65 -0.98
N LYS A 59 -10.73 3.61 -0.17
CA LYS A 59 -9.66 2.88 0.57
C LYS A 59 -8.54 2.38 -0.35
N THR A 60 -8.89 1.92 -1.54
CA THR A 60 -7.91 1.51 -2.56
C THR A 60 -6.97 2.66 -2.96
N LEU A 61 -7.50 3.88 -3.14
CA LEU A 61 -6.68 5.05 -3.42
C LEU A 61 -5.68 5.27 -2.28
N LEU A 62 -6.16 5.29 -1.03
CA LEU A 62 -5.30 5.42 0.15
C LEU A 62 -4.17 4.37 0.19
N TYR A 63 -4.49 3.09 0.01
CA TYR A 63 -3.49 2.01 0.07
C TYR A 63 -2.47 2.11 -1.07
N ASN A 64 -2.90 2.46 -2.28
CA ASN A 64 -2.01 2.61 -3.41
C ASN A 64 -1.11 3.85 -3.26
N THR A 65 -1.64 4.98 -2.78
CA THR A 65 -0.83 6.16 -2.47
C THR A 65 0.26 5.85 -1.42
N LEU A 66 -0.08 5.10 -0.37
CA LEU A 66 0.90 4.63 0.63
C LEU A 66 1.97 3.72 0.01
N CYS A 67 1.54 2.77 -0.83
CA CYS A 67 2.45 1.86 -1.52
C CYS A 67 3.45 2.65 -2.39
N CYS A 68 2.96 3.55 -3.25
CA CYS A 68 3.80 4.40 -4.09
C CYS A 68 4.77 5.26 -3.26
N ALA A 69 4.29 5.92 -2.21
CA ALA A 69 5.14 6.79 -1.39
C ALA A 69 6.29 6.03 -0.70
N LEU A 70 6.00 4.84 -0.17
CA LEU A 70 6.98 4.03 0.55
C LEU A 70 7.93 3.31 -0.42
N CYS A 71 7.41 2.75 -1.52
CA CYS A 71 8.23 2.13 -2.57
C CYS A 71 9.12 3.16 -3.28
N GLY A 72 8.62 4.39 -3.49
CA GLY A 72 9.40 5.53 -3.99
C GLY A 72 10.57 5.92 -3.08
N GLN A 73 10.51 5.57 -1.79
CA GLN A 73 11.62 5.72 -0.84
C GLN A 73 12.52 4.49 -0.76
N GLY A 74 12.31 3.51 -1.63
CA GLY A 74 13.03 2.24 -1.60
C GLY A 74 12.61 1.31 -0.46
N LYS A 75 11.49 1.55 0.22
CA LYS A 75 10.94 0.64 1.22
C LYS A 75 10.16 -0.49 0.54
N VAL A 76 10.17 -1.65 1.15
CA VAL A 76 9.41 -2.81 0.66
C VAL A 76 8.00 -2.78 1.25
N VAL A 77 6.98 -2.80 0.38
CA VAL A 77 5.57 -2.88 0.79
C VAL A 77 4.94 -4.16 0.23
N LEU A 78 4.23 -4.92 1.06
CA LEU A 78 3.58 -6.15 0.63
C LEU A 78 2.07 -5.96 0.60
N CYS A 79 1.53 -5.69 -0.59
CA CYS A 79 0.09 -5.54 -0.79
C CYS A 79 -0.59 -6.90 -0.94
N VAL A 80 -1.44 -7.25 0.03
CA VAL A 80 -2.17 -8.52 0.03
C VAL A 80 -3.67 -8.32 0.19
N ALA A 81 -4.44 -9.17 -0.48
CA ALA A 81 -5.89 -9.20 -0.36
C ALA A 81 -6.41 -10.63 -0.13
N SER A 82 -7.63 -10.76 0.37
CA SER A 82 -8.26 -12.08 0.58
C SER A 82 -8.77 -12.71 -0.71
N SER A 83 -9.21 -11.90 -1.68
CA SER A 83 -9.73 -12.35 -2.97
C SER A 83 -8.85 -11.89 -4.13
N GLY A 84 -8.86 -12.67 -5.23
CA GLY A 84 -8.13 -12.30 -6.45
C GLY A 84 -8.62 -11.00 -7.07
N ILE A 85 -9.94 -10.73 -7.04
CA ILE A 85 -10.48 -9.47 -7.57
C ILE A 85 -9.98 -8.27 -6.75
N ALA A 86 -9.92 -8.40 -5.42
CA ALA A 86 -9.43 -7.33 -4.57
C ALA A 86 -7.91 -7.11 -4.74
N SER A 87 -7.13 -8.17 -4.99
CA SER A 87 -5.68 -8.00 -5.21
C SER A 87 -5.35 -7.23 -6.48
N LEU A 88 -6.16 -7.37 -7.54
CA LEU A 88 -5.99 -6.61 -8.79
C LEU A 88 -6.13 -5.09 -8.62
N LEU A 89 -6.79 -4.64 -7.56
CA LEU A 89 -6.96 -3.22 -7.26
C LEU A 89 -5.76 -2.60 -6.54
N LEU A 90 -4.86 -3.43 -6.00
CA LEU A 90 -3.69 -2.99 -5.27
C LEU A 90 -2.46 -3.02 -6.18
N ILE A 91 -1.59 -2.02 -6.07
CA ILE A 91 -0.32 -2.00 -6.79
C ILE A 91 0.56 -3.17 -6.30
N GLY A 92 0.97 -4.03 -7.24
CA GLY A 92 1.68 -5.28 -6.92
C GLY A 92 0.89 -6.23 -6.04
N GLY A 93 -0.44 -6.14 -6.06
CA GLY A 93 -1.31 -6.89 -5.17
C GLY A 93 -1.35 -8.39 -5.48
N HIS A 94 -1.22 -9.20 -4.43
CA HIS A 94 -1.39 -10.65 -4.50
C HIS A 94 -2.45 -11.13 -3.52
N THR A 95 -2.96 -12.35 -3.69
CA THR A 95 -3.80 -12.96 -2.66
C THR A 95 -2.96 -13.42 -1.48
N ALA A 96 -3.47 -13.35 -0.26
CA ALA A 96 -2.77 -13.85 0.93
C ALA A 96 -2.35 -15.33 0.76
N HIS A 97 -3.22 -16.15 0.16
CA HIS A 97 -2.94 -17.55 -0.17
C HIS A 97 -1.72 -17.70 -1.09
N SER A 98 -1.70 -17.01 -2.23
CA SER A 98 -0.61 -17.12 -3.20
C SER A 98 0.70 -16.51 -2.70
N HIS A 99 0.59 -15.40 -1.96
CA HIS A 99 1.73 -14.60 -1.50
C HIS A 99 2.43 -15.23 -0.30
N PHE A 100 1.67 -15.74 0.68
CA PHE A 100 2.22 -16.35 1.90
C PHE A 100 2.22 -17.88 1.87
N LYS A 101 1.82 -18.50 0.75
CA LYS A 101 1.72 -19.96 0.59
C LYS A 101 0.83 -20.62 1.65
N ILE A 102 -0.28 -19.94 1.99
CA ILE A 102 -1.28 -20.47 2.91
C ILE A 102 -2.08 -21.54 2.15
N PRO A 103 -2.24 -22.75 2.71
CA PRO A 103 -3.09 -23.79 2.12
C PRO A 103 -4.54 -23.29 1.97
N LEU A 104 -5.20 -23.76 0.91
CA LEU A 104 -6.64 -23.56 0.69
C LEU A 104 -7.46 -24.59 1.46
#